data_AF-A0A2S8FM92-F1
#
_entry.id   AF-A0A2S8FM92-F1
#
_cell.length_a   1.000
_cell.length_b   1.000
_cell.length_c   1.000
_cell.angle_alpha   90.00
_cell.angle_beta   90.00
_cell.angle_gamma   90.00
#
_symmetry.space_group_name_H-M   'P 1'
#
loop_
_entity.id
_entity.type
_entity.pdbx_description
1 polymer ?
#
loop_
_entity_poly.entity_id
_entity_poly.type
_entity_poly.pdbx_seq_one_letter_code
_entity_poly.pdbx_strand_id
1 'polypeptide(L)' 'MLYNWEADGSAKGCDGCTSYINIDNESAPYGFHPGVINVVLADGSTRTIPETVETQTFLNLCFKADGNVVGDF' A
#
# COMPACT_ATOMS: atom_id res chain seq x y z
N MET A 1 -5.57 8.29 4.98
CA MET A 1 -5.26 8.71 3.61
C MET A 1 -3.96 8.03 3.24
N LEU A 2 -3.92 7.29 2.13
CA LEU A 2 -2.70 6.63 1.65
C LEU A 2 -1.95 7.63 0.75
N TYR A 3 -0.67 7.85 1.02
CA TYR A 3 0.15 8.77 0.23
C TYR A 3 1.10 8.01 -0.69
N ASN A 4 1.30 8.54 -1.89
CA ASN A 4 2.33 8.11 -2.80
C ASN A 4 3.67 8.76 -2.45
N TRP A 5 4.75 8.04 -2.71
CA TRP A 5 6.12 8.45 -2.42
C TRP A 5 7.07 8.21 -3.59
N GLU A 6 8.15 8.98 -3.62
CA GLU A 6 9.31 8.67 -4.43
C GLU A 6 9.89 7.33 -3.98
N ALA A 7 10.48 6.56 -4.89
CA ALA A 7 10.99 5.23 -4.59
C ALA A 7 12.10 5.23 -3.51
N ASP A 8 12.77 6.37 -3.30
CA ASP A 8 13.79 6.58 -2.29
C ASP A 8 13.26 7.21 -0.98
N GLY A 9 11.95 7.49 -0.91
CA GLY A 9 11.31 8.13 0.24
C GLY A 9 11.62 9.62 0.42
N SER A 10 12.26 10.27 -0.56
CA SER A 10 12.68 11.68 -0.45
C SER A 10 11.54 12.69 -0.52
N ALA A 11 10.42 12.34 -1.19
CA ALA A 11 9.27 13.21 -1.34
C ALA A 11 7.93 12.44 -1.22
N LYS A 12 6.97 13.09 -0.53
CA LYS A 12 5.59 12.65 -0.33
C LYS A 12 4.65 13.43 -1.25
N GLY A 13 3.70 12.75 -1.90
CA GLY A 13 2.60 13.42 -2.61
C GLY A 13 2.98 14.02 -3.96
N CYS A 14 4.04 13.54 -4.63
CA CYS A 14 4.48 14.09 -5.91
C CYS A 14 3.69 13.49 -7.09
N ASP A 15 3.62 14.22 -8.21
CA ASP A 15 2.80 13.83 -9.38
C ASP A 15 3.28 12.53 -10.06
N GLY A 16 4.58 12.19 -9.95
CA GLY A 16 5.17 10.98 -10.53
C GLY A 16 5.36 9.81 -9.56
N CYS A 17 5.04 10.02 -8.28
CA CYS A 17 5.27 9.06 -7.22
C CYS A 17 4.30 7.88 -7.36
N THR A 18 4.82 6.65 -7.40
CA THR A 18 4.03 5.41 -7.56
C THR A 18 4.31 4.35 -6.50
N SER A 19 5.14 4.68 -5.51
CA SER A 19 5.51 3.77 -4.42
C SER A 19 4.65 4.03 -3.18
N TYR A 20 4.22 2.96 -2.50
CA TYR A 20 3.27 3.03 -1.38
C TYR A 20 3.64 2.16 -0.19
N ILE A 21 4.34 1.04 -0.38
CA ILE A 21 4.60 0.06 0.68
C ILE A 21 6.09 0.08 1.04
N ASN A 22 6.39 0.04 2.34
CA ASN A 22 7.75 -0.06 2.87
C ASN A 22 8.72 1.06 2.45
N ILE A 23 8.20 2.25 2.11
CA ILE A 23 9.01 3.41 1.74
C ILE A 23 9.33 4.31 2.95
N ASP A 24 8.32 4.58 3.78
CA ASP A 24 8.39 5.45 4.95
C ASP A 24 7.43 4.95 6.03
N ASN A 25 7.74 5.25 7.30
CA ASN A 25 6.92 4.89 8.46
C ASN A 25 6.06 6.04 9.03
N GLU A 26 6.05 7.22 8.41
CA GLU A 26 5.20 8.36 8.80
C GLU A 26 3.80 8.25 8.20
N SER A 27 3.68 8.04 6.88
CA SER A 27 2.39 8.12 6.18
C SER A 27 2.21 7.03 5.10
N ALA A 28 3.02 5.97 5.15
CA ALA A 28 2.91 4.81 4.29
C ALA A 28 2.72 3.52 5.13
N PRO A 29 2.05 2.49 4.59
CA PRO A 29 2.10 1.14 5.12
C PRO A 29 3.56 0.66 5.24
N TYR A 30 3.99 0.41 6.47
CA TYR A 30 5.38 0.07 6.77
C TYR A 30 5.50 -1.14 7.69
N GLY A 31 6.31 -2.11 7.28
CA GLY A 31 6.75 -3.23 8.08
C GLY A 31 8.17 -2.97 8.58
N PHE A 32 8.42 -3.14 9.87
CA PHE A 32 9.78 -3.10 10.44
C PHE A 32 10.59 -4.39 10.13
N HIS A 33 10.27 -5.02 9.01
CA HIS A 33 10.91 -6.21 8.46
C HIS A 33 10.95 -6.05 6.92
N PRO A 34 12.02 -6.52 6.25
CA PRO A 34 12.13 -6.36 4.80
C PRO A 34 11.06 -7.16 4.03
N GLY A 35 10.58 -6.62 2.91
CA GLY A 35 9.86 -7.37 1.89
C GLY A 35 8.34 -7.47 2.08
N VAL A 36 7.80 -7.27 3.28
CA VAL A 36 6.37 -7.45 3.53
C VAL A 36 5.80 -6.45 4.54
N ILE A 37 4.47 -6.33 4.57
CA ILE A 37 3.69 -5.68 5.63
C ILE A 37 2.64 -6.65 6.18
N ASN A 38 2.20 -6.42 7.41
CA ASN A 38 1.07 -7.14 7.98
C ASN A 38 -0.12 -6.18 8.09
N VAL A 39 -1.27 -6.58 7.55
CA VAL A 39 -2.50 -5.80 7.57
C VAL A 39 -3.60 -6.55 8.30
N VAL A 40 -4.46 -5.80 8.98
CA VAL A 40 -5.70 -6.31 9.59
C VAL A 40 -6.84 -5.97 8.63
N LEU A 41 -7.65 -6.96 8.28
CA LEU A 41 -8.84 -6.79 7.47
C LEU A 41 -10.05 -6.41 8.33
N ALA A 42 -11.13 -5.93 7.71
CA ALA A 42 -12.34 -5.50 8.42
C ALA A 42 -13.04 -6.63 9.20
N ASP A 43 -12.78 -7.89 8.86
CA ASP A 43 -13.27 -9.07 9.57
C ASP A 43 -12.39 -9.50 10.76
N GLY A 44 -11.32 -8.75 11.04
CA GLY A 44 -10.36 -9.03 12.11
C GLY A 44 -9.29 -10.06 11.76
N SER A 45 -9.33 -10.65 10.56
CA SER A 45 -8.25 -11.52 10.08
C SER A 45 -7.00 -10.70 9.72
N THR A 46 -5.83 -11.34 9.75
CA THR A 46 -4.57 -10.74 9.32
C THR A 46 -4.11 -11.32 7.99
N ARG A 47 -3.48 -10.48 7.17
CA ARG A 47 -2.83 -10.88 5.92
C ARG A 47 -1.43 -10.30 5.85
N THR A 48 -0.51 -11.07 5.30
CA THR A 48 0.82 -10.59 4.94
C THR A 48 0.80 -10.21 3.47
N ILE A 49 1.19 -8.97 3.15
CA ILE A 49 1.23 -8.44 1.79
C ILE A 49 2.70 -8.17 1.44
N PRO A 50 3.23 -8.70 0.32
CA PRO A 50 4.57 -8.37 -0.12
C PRO A 50 4.65 -6.95 -0.68
N GLU A 51 5.78 -6.28 -0.51
CA GLU A 51 6.03 -4.96 -1.10
C GLU A 51 6.06 -4.99 -2.64
N THR A 52 6.22 -6.19 -3.22
CA THR A 52 6.15 -6.45 -4.67
C THR A 52 4.73 -6.64 -5.20
N VAL A 53 3.69 -6.52 -4.35
CA VAL A 53 2.30 -6.52 -4.82
C VAL A 53 2.11 -5.44 -5.87
N GLU A 54 1.30 -5.75 -6.89
CA GLU A 54 1.01 -4.79 -7.94
C GLU A 54 0.28 -3.57 -7.34
N THR A 55 0.78 -2.37 -7.64
CA THR A 55 0.34 -1.13 -7.01
C THR A 55 -1.16 -0.91 -7.16
N GLN A 56 -1.72 -1.08 -8.37
CA GLN A 56 -3.15 -0.87 -8.59
C GLN A 56 -4.01 -1.85 -7.78
N THR A 57 -3.58 -3.11 -7.66
CA THR A 57 -4.22 -4.14 -6.84
C THR A 57 -4.26 -3.71 -5.37
N PHE A 58 -3.14 -3.22 -4.84
CA PHE A 58 -3.10 -2.72 -3.46
C PHE A 58 -4.02 -1.50 -3.25
N LEU A 59 -4.05 -0.55 -4.20
CA LEU A 59 -4.93 0.61 -4.13
C LEU A 59 -6.42 0.22 -4.18
N ASN A 60 -6.79 -0.68 -5.09
CA ASN A 60 -8.16 -1.19 -5.22
C ASN A 60 -8.65 -1.86 -3.91
N LEU A 61 -7.75 -2.52 -3.17
CA LEU A 61 -8.08 -3.09 -1.86
C LEU A 61 -8.26 -2.02 -0.76
N CYS A 62 -7.59 -0.88 -0.88
CA CYS A 62 -7.60 0.18 0.13
C CYS A 62 -8.78 1.16 -0.05
N PHE A 63 -9.25 1.38 -1.27
CA PHE A 63 -10.27 2.37 -1.57
C PHE A 63 -11.67 1.76 -1.71
N LYS A 64 -12.37 1.64 -0.58
CA LYS A 64 -13.74 1.07 -0.49
C LYS A 64 -14.77 1.64 -1.49
N ALA A 65 -14.61 2.86 -1.99
CA ALA A 65 -15.60 3.56 -2.81
C ALA A 65 -15.01 4.17 -4.10
N ASP A 66 -13.92 3.62 -4.62
CA ASP A 66 -13.32 4.07 -5.89
C ASP A 66 -14.10 3.63 -7.14
N GLY A 67 -15.03 2.68 -6.99
CA GLY A 67 -15.83 2.14 -8.09
C GLY A 67 -15.12 1.08 -8.92
N ASN A 68 -13.92 0.65 -8.52
CA ASN A 68 -13.20 -0.43 -9.18
C ASN A 68 -13.79 -1.79 -8.81
N VAL A 69 -13.97 -2.65 -9.81
CA VAL A 69 -14.36 -4.04 -9.57
C VAL A 69 -13.09 -4.84 -9.25
N VAL A 70 -13.01 -5.28 -8.00
CA VAL A 70 -11.95 -6.14 -7.46
C VAL A 70 -12.27 -7.56 -7.95
N GLY A 71 -11.50 -8.09 -8.91
CA GLY A 71 -11.62 -9.45 -9.44
C GLY A 71 -11.13 -10.54 -8.47
N ASP A 72 -10.86 -11.74 -8.99
CA ASP A 72 -10.17 -12.79 -8.22
C ASP A 72 -8.65 -12.61 -8.36
N PHE A 73 -7.92 -12.58 -7.24
CA PHE A 73 -6.46 -12.37 -7.17
C PHE A 73 -5.79 -13.40 -6.25
#